data_AF-A0A7C1GJ63-F1
#
_entry.id   AF-A0A7C1GJ63-F1
#
_cell.length_a   1.000
_cell.length_b   1.000
_cell.length_c   1.000
_cell.angle_alpha   90.00
_cell.angle_beta   90.00
_cell.angle_gamma   90.00
#
_symmetry.space_group_name_H-M   'P 1'
#
loop_
_entity.id
_entity.type
_entity.pdbx_description
1 polymer ?
#
loop_
_entity_poly.entity_id
_entity_poly.type
_entity_poly.pdbx_seq_one_letter_code
_entity_poly.pdbx_strand_id
1 'polypeptide(L)'
;MGMQLILRWRYVALAMVLLVTVSACSPIVIIPDKALESAIRAEIRKPLSIFLTKRDLSGVRKLNASELNISNLEGLQFCVNINHLNLTNNSIRDISQIGSLTKLVRLHLGNNKIMDIEAIAGLLALEYLDLSGDTNVISDWRHLEANVLNGGLGFESTVKVPYAHTFDSQGNPLPTFKGAFDAMRDAGVILDTGQSMDEEADAED
;
A
#
# COMPACT_ATOMS: atom_id res chain seq x y z
N MET A 1 58.40 31.82 -8.35
CA MET A 1 56.98 32.11 -8.00
C MET A 1 56.03 30.93 -8.32
N GLY A 2 56.49 29.66 -8.28
CA GLY A 2 55.70 28.50 -8.74
C GLY A 2 55.35 27.43 -7.70
N MET A 3 55.88 27.52 -6.47
CA MET A 3 55.74 26.46 -5.47
C MET A 3 54.52 26.63 -4.54
N GLN A 4 53.99 27.85 -4.41
CA GLN A 4 52.82 28.17 -3.57
C GLN A 4 51.47 27.76 -4.21
N LEU A 5 51.43 27.60 -5.54
CA LEU A 5 50.19 27.23 -6.25
C LEU A 5 49.88 25.72 -6.14
N ILE A 6 50.89 24.86 -6.16
CA ILE A 6 50.72 23.39 -6.17
C ILE A 6 50.16 22.87 -4.83
N LEU A 7 50.51 23.52 -3.72
CA LEU A 7 49.98 23.17 -2.39
C LEU A 7 48.49 23.51 -2.25
N ARG A 8 48.03 24.64 -2.78
CA ARG A 8 46.60 25.03 -2.76
C ARG A 8 45.71 24.00 -3.45
N TRP A 9 46.15 23.41 -4.56
CA TRP A 9 45.39 22.39 -5.28
C TRP A 9 45.39 21.03 -4.57
N ARG A 10 46.47 20.70 -3.83
CA ARG A 10 46.49 19.51 -2.96
C ARG A 10 45.49 19.63 -1.82
N TYR A 11 45.35 20.80 -1.19
CA TYR A 11 44.35 21.00 -0.12
C TYR A 11 42.92 21.06 -0.66
N VAL A 12 42.69 21.68 -1.83
CA VAL A 12 41.37 21.70 -2.47
C VAL A 12 40.96 20.29 -2.93
N ALA A 13 41.88 19.51 -3.51
CA ALA A 13 41.61 18.11 -3.88
C ALA A 13 41.42 17.22 -2.64
N LEU A 14 42.22 17.40 -1.57
CA LEU A 14 42.05 16.66 -0.32
C LEU A 14 40.73 17.04 0.38
N ALA A 15 40.31 18.31 0.34
CA ALA A 15 39.02 18.76 0.86
C ALA A 15 37.83 18.31 0.00
N MET A 16 37.98 18.21 -1.33
CA MET A 16 36.98 17.59 -2.20
C MET A 16 36.90 16.07 -1.99
N VAL A 17 38.03 15.39 -1.72
CA VAL A 17 38.04 13.97 -1.35
C VAL A 17 37.47 13.74 0.05
N LEU A 18 37.64 14.69 0.98
CA LEU A 18 37.01 14.65 2.31
C LEU A 18 35.51 14.98 2.29
N LEU A 19 35.01 15.67 1.26
CA LEU A 19 33.57 15.90 1.04
C LEU A 19 32.86 14.74 0.34
N VAL A 20 33.59 13.78 -0.24
CA VAL A 20 32.99 12.59 -0.88
C VAL A 20 32.66 11.48 0.14
N THR A 21 33.01 11.65 1.41
CA THR A 21 32.51 10.79 2.50
C THR A 21 31.39 11.46 3.29
N VAL A 22 30.45 12.15 2.64
CA VAL A 22 29.10 12.27 3.22
C VAL A 22 28.58 10.86 3.29
N SER A 23 28.73 10.28 4.48
CA SER A 23 28.35 8.94 4.87
C SER A 23 27.18 8.41 4.04
N ALA A 24 27.48 7.43 3.20
CA ALA A 24 26.53 6.58 2.48
C ALA A 24 25.68 5.72 3.44
N CYS A 25 25.50 6.14 4.70
CA CYS A 25 24.67 5.48 5.68
C CYS A 25 23.24 6.00 5.52
N SER A 26 22.46 5.33 4.68
CA SER A 26 21.01 5.55 4.71
C SER A 26 20.48 5.26 6.11
N PRO A 27 19.55 6.08 6.64
CA PRO A 27 19.05 5.90 7.99
C PRO A 27 18.51 4.49 8.21
N ILE A 28 18.85 3.93 9.38
CA ILE A 28 18.31 2.65 9.83
C ILE A 28 16.80 2.80 10.00
N VAL A 29 16.06 1.77 9.60
CA VAL A 29 14.62 1.65 9.78
C VAL A 29 14.35 0.49 10.72
N ILE A 30 13.53 0.76 11.73
CA ILE A 30 13.07 -0.24 12.68
C ILE A 30 11.67 -0.67 12.25
N ILE A 31 11.48 -1.97 12.04
CA ILE A 31 10.20 -2.57 11.72
C ILE A 31 9.80 -3.40 12.95
N PRO A 32 8.83 -2.94 13.76
CA PRO A 32 8.50 -3.59 15.03
C PRO A 32 7.82 -4.95 14.82
N ASP A 33 7.01 -5.09 13.77
CA ASP A 33 6.36 -6.35 13.40
C ASP A 33 7.38 -7.29 12.75
N LYS A 34 7.67 -8.41 13.43
CA LYS A 34 8.69 -9.36 12.98
C LYS A 34 8.30 -10.10 11.72
N ALA A 35 7.01 -10.32 11.50
CA ALA A 35 6.51 -10.98 10.32
C ALA A 35 6.66 -10.07 9.10
N LEU A 36 6.31 -8.78 9.25
CA LEU A 36 6.56 -7.78 8.22
C LEU A 36 8.05 -7.59 7.93
N GLU A 37 8.88 -7.49 8.98
CA GLU A 37 10.33 -7.38 8.85
C GLU A 37 10.89 -8.58 8.06
N SER A 38 10.45 -9.79 8.37
CA SER A 38 10.86 -11.02 7.69
C SER A 38 10.44 -11.04 6.22
N ALA A 39 9.19 -10.66 5.91
CA ALA A 39 8.68 -10.60 4.55
C ALA A 39 9.49 -9.62 3.68
N ILE A 40 9.76 -8.42 4.20
CA ILE A 40 10.57 -7.42 3.51
C ILE A 40 12.00 -7.94 3.28
N ARG A 41 12.61 -8.54 4.30
CA ARG A 41 13.96 -9.12 4.20
C ARG A 41 14.04 -10.23 3.15
N ALA A 42 13.03 -11.09 3.07
CA ALA A 42 12.94 -12.15 2.08
C ALA A 42 12.92 -11.56 0.66
N GLU A 43 12.12 -10.50 0.45
CA GLU A 43 12.02 -9.82 -0.85
C GLU A 43 13.36 -9.23 -1.31
N ILE A 44 14.06 -8.51 -0.43
CA ILE A 44 15.36 -7.90 -0.76
C ILE A 44 16.56 -8.85 -0.57
N ARG A 45 16.30 -10.12 -0.23
CA ARG A 45 17.31 -11.17 0.04
C ARG A 45 18.37 -10.74 1.07
N LYS A 46 17.95 -10.06 2.14
CA LYS A 46 18.85 -9.51 3.16
C LYS A 46 18.78 -10.32 4.47
N PRO A 47 19.92 -10.80 5.00
CA PRO A 47 19.92 -11.62 6.23
C PRO A 47 19.55 -10.80 7.47
N LEU A 48 18.99 -11.47 8.48
CA LEU A 48 18.59 -10.86 9.77
C LEU A 48 19.74 -10.19 10.52
N SER A 49 21.00 -10.57 10.24
CA SER A 49 22.20 -10.02 10.86
C SER A 49 22.52 -8.58 10.45
N ILE A 50 21.87 -8.06 9.41
CA ILE A 50 22.12 -6.70 8.89
C ILE A 50 20.88 -5.83 9.11
N PHE A 51 21.09 -4.59 9.55
CA PHE A 51 20.00 -3.61 9.71
C PHE A 51 19.36 -3.26 8.37
N LEU A 52 18.04 -3.05 8.39
CA LEU A 52 17.31 -2.45 7.28
C LEU A 52 17.53 -0.93 7.29
N THR A 53 17.68 -0.36 6.12
CA THR A 53 17.85 1.08 5.91
C THR A 53 16.81 1.59 4.93
N LYS A 54 16.57 2.91 4.91
CA LYS A 54 15.67 3.53 3.92
C LYS A 54 16.03 3.20 2.47
N ARG A 55 17.31 2.99 2.17
CA ARG A 55 17.77 2.60 0.82
C ARG A 55 17.44 1.16 0.48
N ASP A 56 17.45 0.26 1.45
CA ASP A 56 17.01 -1.11 1.23
C ASP A 56 15.51 -1.14 0.90
N LEU A 57 14.72 -0.41 1.70
CA LEU A 57 13.26 -0.37 1.56
C LEU A 57 12.80 0.32 0.27
N SER A 58 13.51 1.36 -0.17
CA SER A 58 13.19 2.01 -1.44
C SER A 58 13.44 1.11 -2.67
N GLY A 59 14.15 -0.01 -2.51
CA GLY A 59 14.33 -1.03 -3.55
C GLY A 59 13.14 -1.99 -3.70
N VAL A 60 12.24 -2.06 -2.71
CA VAL A 60 11.08 -2.96 -2.74
C VAL A 60 10.06 -2.46 -3.76
N ARG A 61 9.71 -3.32 -4.72
CA ARG A 61 8.70 -3.03 -5.76
C ARG A 61 7.44 -3.85 -5.60
N LYS A 62 7.58 -5.09 -5.15
CA LYS A 62 6.47 -5.98 -4.85
C LYS A 62 6.70 -6.55 -3.46
N LEU A 63 5.64 -6.75 -2.70
CA LEU A 63 5.72 -7.43 -1.41
C LEU A 63 4.51 -8.35 -1.28
N ASN A 64 4.78 -9.64 -1.14
CA ASN A 64 3.77 -10.59 -0.70
C ASN A 64 3.99 -10.91 0.78
N ALA A 65 3.04 -10.49 1.60
CA ALA A 65 3.04 -10.69 3.04
C ALA A 65 1.66 -11.17 3.53
N SER A 66 0.95 -11.95 2.70
CA SER A 66 -0.33 -12.56 3.06
C SER A 66 -0.15 -13.67 4.11
N GLU A 67 -1.11 -13.82 5.01
CA GLU A 67 -1.16 -14.93 5.98
C GLU A 67 0.01 -14.98 6.97
N LEU A 68 0.57 -13.83 7.33
CA LEU A 68 1.75 -13.73 8.20
C LEU A 68 1.43 -13.24 9.62
N ASN A 69 0.16 -13.12 9.98
CA ASN A 69 -0.30 -12.55 11.26
C ASN A 69 0.23 -11.14 11.55
N ILE A 70 0.42 -10.33 10.49
CA ILE A 70 0.88 -8.95 10.59
C ILE A 70 -0.22 -8.10 11.23
N SER A 71 0.17 -7.19 12.12
CA SER A 71 -0.76 -6.26 12.77
C SER A 71 -0.30 -4.81 12.77
N ASN A 72 1.00 -4.58 12.50
CA ASN A 72 1.60 -3.26 12.49
C ASN A 72 2.41 -3.05 11.21
N LEU A 73 2.08 -2.00 10.45
CA LEU A 73 2.70 -1.65 9.18
C LEU A 73 3.85 -0.63 9.30
N GLU A 74 4.26 -0.26 10.52
CA GLU A 74 5.37 0.66 10.76
C GLU A 74 6.65 0.19 10.05
N GLY A 75 7.24 1.10 9.27
CA GLY A 75 8.37 0.86 8.39
C GLY A 75 7.99 0.73 6.92
N LEU A 76 6.75 0.33 6.61
CA LEU A 76 6.29 0.15 5.23
C LEU A 76 6.22 1.46 4.45
N GLN A 77 6.03 2.60 5.12
CA GLN A 77 6.00 3.94 4.53
C GLN A 77 7.31 4.33 3.81
N PHE A 78 8.40 3.60 4.06
CA PHE A 78 9.69 3.82 3.40
C PHE A 78 9.86 3.00 2.11
N CYS A 79 8.95 2.07 1.81
CA CYS A 79 8.91 1.30 0.56
C CYS A 79 8.32 2.13 -0.61
N VAL A 80 8.81 3.34 -0.81
CA VAL A 80 8.22 4.38 -1.70
C VAL A 80 8.12 4.00 -3.19
N ASN A 81 8.72 2.88 -3.60
CA ASN A 81 8.67 2.38 -4.98
C ASN A 81 7.83 1.11 -5.14
N ILE A 82 7.12 0.69 -4.08
CA ILE A 82 6.23 -0.45 -4.14
C ILE A 82 5.04 -0.13 -5.03
N ASN A 83 4.71 -1.08 -5.90
CA ASN A 83 3.56 -0.99 -6.80
C ASN A 83 2.59 -2.17 -6.67
N HIS A 84 3.03 -3.28 -6.06
CA HIS A 84 2.16 -4.41 -5.72
C HIS A 84 2.36 -4.77 -4.25
N LEU A 85 1.29 -4.70 -3.47
CA LEU A 85 1.32 -5.01 -2.05
C LEU A 85 0.19 -5.98 -1.71
N ASN A 86 0.55 -7.19 -1.29
CA ASN A 86 -0.40 -8.17 -0.80
C ASN A 86 -0.25 -8.34 0.72
N LEU A 87 -1.31 -7.96 1.45
CA LEU A 87 -1.44 -8.05 2.90
C LEU A 87 -2.72 -8.81 3.30
N THR A 88 -3.29 -9.62 2.39
CA THR A 88 -4.50 -10.41 2.63
C THR A 88 -4.32 -11.37 3.81
N ASN A 89 -5.41 -11.67 4.54
CA ASN A 89 -5.45 -12.62 5.65
C ASN A 89 -4.44 -12.26 6.77
N ASN A 90 -4.51 -11.04 7.29
CA ASN A 90 -3.69 -10.58 8.41
C ASN A 90 -4.59 -10.02 9.53
N SER A 91 -4.03 -9.31 10.50
CA SER A 91 -4.76 -8.67 11.61
C SER A 91 -4.55 -7.16 11.63
N ILE A 92 -4.42 -6.55 10.45
CA ILE A 92 -4.14 -5.12 10.28
C ILE A 92 -5.40 -4.31 10.59
N ARG A 93 -5.26 -3.26 11.40
CA ARG A 93 -6.33 -2.29 11.69
C ARG A 93 -6.03 -0.91 11.13
N ASP A 94 -4.79 -0.49 11.31
CA ASP A 94 -4.28 0.80 10.87
C ASP A 94 -3.48 0.61 9.58
N ILE A 95 -3.89 1.33 8.54
CA ILE A 95 -3.22 1.36 7.23
C ILE A 95 -2.64 2.74 6.91
N SER A 96 -2.54 3.65 7.88
CA SER A 96 -1.99 4.99 7.67
C SER A 96 -0.59 4.99 7.03
N GLN A 97 0.23 3.97 7.32
CA GLN A 97 1.58 3.83 6.77
C GLN A 97 1.62 3.59 5.25
N ILE A 98 0.51 3.19 4.61
CA ILE A 98 0.46 3.03 3.15
C ILE A 98 0.11 4.33 2.40
N GLY A 99 -0.37 5.37 3.10
CA GLY A 99 -0.87 6.60 2.45
C GLY A 99 0.19 7.40 1.68
N SER A 100 1.48 7.19 1.96
CA SER A 100 2.58 7.80 1.22
C SER A 100 3.04 7.00 0.00
N LEU A 101 2.51 5.81 -0.23
CA LEU A 101 2.96 4.86 -1.26
C LEU A 101 2.27 5.13 -2.59
N THR A 102 2.43 6.34 -3.12
CA THR A 102 1.70 6.87 -4.30
C THR A 102 1.96 6.12 -5.62
N LYS A 103 2.87 5.15 -5.63
CA LYS A 103 3.13 4.26 -6.77
C LYS A 103 2.40 2.92 -6.68
N LEU A 104 1.59 2.71 -5.65
CA LEU A 104 0.75 1.51 -5.51
C LEU A 104 -0.24 1.42 -6.66
N VAL A 105 -0.19 0.29 -7.36
CA VAL A 105 -1.07 -0.07 -8.47
C VAL A 105 -2.03 -1.17 -8.04
N ARG A 106 -1.53 -2.17 -7.30
CA ARG A 106 -2.34 -3.27 -6.76
C ARG A 106 -2.17 -3.37 -5.25
N LEU A 107 -3.29 -3.29 -4.54
CA LEU A 107 -3.34 -3.33 -3.08
C LEU A 107 -4.36 -4.39 -2.64
N HIS A 108 -3.87 -5.44 -1.99
CA HIS A 108 -4.70 -6.49 -1.42
C HIS A 108 -4.72 -6.39 0.11
N LEU A 109 -5.89 -6.12 0.67
CA LEU A 109 -6.15 -5.93 2.10
C LEU A 109 -7.32 -6.81 2.58
N GLY A 110 -7.77 -7.77 1.78
CA GLY A 110 -8.87 -8.66 2.12
C GLY A 110 -8.64 -9.42 3.43
N ASN A 111 -9.70 -9.72 4.16
CA ASN A 111 -9.65 -10.44 5.45
C ASN A 111 -8.65 -9.82 6.44
N ASN A 112 -8.80 -8.53 6.74
CA ASN A 112 -8.08 -7.83 7.81
C ASN A 112 -9.06 -7.31 8.86
N LYS A 113 -8.68 -6.34 9.69
CA LYS A 113 -9.54 -5.73 10.71
C LYS A 113 -9.65 -4.22 10.49
N ILE A 114 -9.68 -3.82 9.22
CA ILE A 114 -9.63 -2.43 8.80
C ILE A 114 -10.99 -1.79 9.05
N MET A 115 -10.98 -0.59 9.62
CA MET A 115 -12.17 0.22 9.86
C MET A 115 -12.09 1.60 9.20
N ASP A 116 -10.86 2.08 8.99
CA ASP A 116 -10.55 3.38 8.41
C ASP A 116 -9.72 3.17 7.14
N ILE A 117 -10.14 3.83 6.07
CA ILE A 117 -9.49 3.77 4.75
C ILE A 117 -9.01 5.15 4.28
N GLU A 118 -8.87 6.15 5.15
CA GLU A 118 -8.35 7.49 4.79
C GLU A 118 -7.07 7.42 3.95
N ALA A 119 -6.18 6.49 4.30
CA ALA A 119 -4.90 6.28 3.62
C ALA A 119 -5.03 6.02 2.11
N ILE A 120 -6.16 5.51 1.60
CA ILE A 120 -6.33 5.23 0.17
C ILE A 120 -6.67 6.48 -0.65
N ALA A 121 -7.16 7.56 -0.02
CA ALA A 121 -7.67 8.73 -0.74
C ALA A 121 -6.64 9.36 -1.69
N GLY A 122 -5.35 9.31 -1.33
CA GLY A 122 -4.23 9.84 -2.11
C GLY A 122 -3.53 8.84 -3.04
N LEU A 123 -3.96 7.58 -3.08
CA LEU A 123 -3.33 6.53 -3.89
C LEU A 123 -3.90 6.54 -5.32
N LEU A 124 -3.56 7.57 -6.08
CA LEU A 124 -4.13 7.84 -7.40
C LEU A 124 -3.62 6.91 -8.52
N ALA A 125 -2.63 6.07 -8.25
CA ALA A 125 -2.13 5.08 -9.21
C ALA A 125 -2.81 3.70 -9.08
N LEU A 126 -3.78 3.55 -8.16
CA LEU A 126 -4.45 2.28 -7.94
C LEU A 126 -5.30 1.86 -9.13
N GLU A 127 -5.08 0.63 -9.59
CA GLU A 127 -5.91 -0.08 -10.58
C GLU A 127 -6.70 -1.22 -9.91
N TYR A 128 -6.20 -1.73 -8.77
CA TYR A 128 -6.81 -2.83 -8.06
C TYR A 128 -6.76 -2.60 -6.56
N LEU A 129 -7.93 -2.66 -5.92
CA LEU A 129 -8.09 -2.56 -4.47
C LEU A 129 -8.97 -3.70 -3.98
N ASP A 130 -8.47 -4.52 -3.07
CA ASP A 130 -9.25 -5.57 -2.43
C ASP A 130 -9.40 -5.27 -0.94
N LEU A 131 -10.61 -4.92 -0.52
CA LEU A 131 -11.04 -4.71 0.86
C LEU A 131 -12.01 -5.81 1.33
N SER A 132 -12.15 -6.88 0.54
CA SER A 132 -13.13 -7.95 0.75
C SER A 132 -12.96 -8.67 2.09
N GLY A 133 -13.95 -9.51 2.42
CA GLY A 133 -13.92 -10.35 3.60
C GLY A 133 -14.63 -9.75 4.81
N ASP A 134 -15.17 -10.63 5.65
CA ASP A 134 -16.15 -10.26 6.67
C ASP A 134 -15.54 -9.53 7.88
N THR A 135 -14.21 -9.48 7.97
CA THR A 135 -13.51 -8.92 9.11
C THR A 135 -13.12 -7.44 8.91
N ASN A 136 -13.14 -6.94 7.67
CA ASN A 136 -13.02 -5.51 7.40
C ASN A 136 -14.38 -4.84 7.61
N VAL A 137 -14.47 -3.95 8.60
CA VAL A 137 -15.73 -3.32 9.02
C VAL A 137 -15.64 -1.81 8.82
N ILE A 138 -15.66 -1.42 7.54
CA ILE A 138 -15.53 -0.03 7.11
C ILE A 138 -16.90 0.63 7.15
N SER A 139 -17.00 1.78 7.84
CA SER A 139 -18.24 2.54 7.97
C SER A 139 -18.23 3.87 7.22
N ASP A 140 -17.05 4.48 7.01
CA ASP A 140 -16.89 5.69 6.20
C ASP A 140 -16.23 5.36 4.84
N TRP A 141 -17.02 5.49 3.79
CA TRP A 141 -16.61 5.21 2.41
C TRP A 141 -16.22 6.48 1.63
N ARG A 142 -16.28 7.67 2.25
CA ARG A 142 -15.98 8.94 1.57
C ARG A 142 -14.56 9.02 1.04
N HIS A 143 -13.61 8.31 1.66
CA HIS A 143 -12.22 8.27 1.19
C HIS A 143 -12.06 7.42 -0.08
N LEU A 144 -12.87 6.39 -0.26
CA LEU A 144 -12.95 5.65 -1.52
C LEU A 144 -13.61 6.53 -2.61
N GLU A 145 -14.71 7.18 -2.28
CA GLU A 145 -15.37 8.16 -3.17
C GLU A 145 -14.39 9.26 -3.60
N ALA A 146 -13.64 9.84 -2.65
CA ALA A 146 -12.64 10.87 -2.94
C ALA A 146 -11.50 10.35 -3.83
N ASN A 147 -11.03 9.11 -3.63
CA ASN A 147 -10.01 8.53 -4.51
C ASN A 147 -10.50 8.48 -5.96
N VAL A 148 -11.73 8.02 -6.19
CA VAL A 148 -12.34 7.95 -7.52
C VAL A 148 -12.50 9.34 -8.13
N LEU A 149 -13.08 10.29 -7.37
CA LEU A 149 -13.32 11.66 -7.84
C LEU A 149 -12.03 12.44 -8.12
N ASN A 150 -10.93 12.09 -7.47
CA ASN A 150 -9.61 12.71 -7.68
C ASN A 150 -8.81 12.08 -8.83
N GLY A 151 -9.43 11.20 -9.63
CA GLY A 151 -8.78 10.56 -10.79
C GLY A 151 -7.87 9.40 -10.41
N GLY A 152 -8.14 8.74 -9.27
CA GLY A 152 -7.53 7.48 -8.89
C GLY A 152 -8.22 6.30 -9.56
N LEU A 153 -8.85 5.43 -8.76
CA LEU A 153 -9.63 4.30 -9.23
C LEU A 153 -10.70 4.76 -10.24
N GLY A 154 -10.68 4.21 -11.45
CA GLY A 154 -11.55 4.62 -12.55
C GLY A 154 -11.82 3.49 -13.54
N PHE A 155 -11.93 3.83 -14.83
CA PHE A 155 -12.26 2.87 -15.89
C PHE A 155 -11.36 1.63 -15.83
N GLU A 156 -11.97 0.44 -15.88
CA GLU A 156 -11.32 -0.89 -15.78
C GLU A 156 -10.61 -1.19 -14.44
N SER A 157 -10.59 -0.25 -13.49
CA SER A 157 -10.09 -0.54 -12.15
C SER A 157 -11.02 -1.52 -11.45
N THR A 158 -10.48 -2.41 -10.63
CA THR A 158 -11.28 -3.37 -9.86
C THR A 158 -11.25 -3.03 -8.38
N VAL A 159 -12.42 -2.94 -7.77
CA VAL A 159 -12.56 -2.77 -6.32
C VAL A 159 -13.34 -3.94 -5.76
N LYS A 160 -12.76 -4.66 -4.80
CA LYS A 160 -13.46 -5.67 -4.02
C LYS A 160 -13.89 -5.11 -2.68
N VAL A 161 -15.15 -5.30 -2.32
CA VAL A 161 -15.74 -4.76 -1.08
C VAL A 161 -16.39 -5.87 -0.23
N PRO A 162 -16.48 -5.71 1.10
CA PRO A 162 -17.16 -6.67 1.96
C PRO A 162 -18.68 -6.56 1.80
N TYR A 163 -19.34 -7.62 1.32
CA TYR A 163 -20.77 -7.59 1.00
C TYR A 163 -21.65 -7.21 2.20
N ALA A 164 -21.44 -7.87 3.34
CA ALA A 164 -22.27 -7.73 4.55
C ALA A 164 -22.35 -6.30 5.11
N HIS A 165 -21.41 -5.42 4.75
CA HIS A 165 -21.32 -4.05 5.26
C HIS A 165 -21.48 -2.99 4.16
N THR A 166 -21.76 -3.40 2.93
CA THR A 166 -21.90 -2.51 1.78
C THR A 166 -23.24 -2.62 1.09
N PHE A 167 -23.90 -3.77 1.17
CA PHE A 167 -25.20 -4.03 0.56
C PHE A 167 -26.24 -4.51 1.58
N ASP A 168 -27.51 -4.21 1.31
CA ASP A 168 -28.64 -4.84 2.00
C ASP A 168 -28.93 -6.25 1.45
N SER A 169 -29.89 -6.95 2.06
CA SER A 169 -30.33 -8.28 1.62
C SER A 169 -30.90 -8.34 0.19
N GLN A 170 -31.21 -7.19 -0.41
CA GLN A 170 -31.77 -7.06 -1.75
C GLN A 170 -30.69 -6.66 -2.77
N GLY A 171 -29.43 -6.55 -2.35
CA GLY A 171 -28.33 -6.14 -3.20
C GLY A 171 -28.27 -4.62 -3.47
N ASN A 172 -29.03 -3.80 -2.73
CA ASN A 172 -28.90 -2.35 -2.85
C ASN A 172 -27.76 -1.84 -1.98
N PRO A 173 -26.97 -0.86 -2.46
CA PRO A 173 -25.90 -0.27 -1.66
C PRO A 173 -26.48 0.44 -0.43
N LEU A 174 -25.89 0.19 0.74
CA LEU A 174 -26.25 0.85 1.99
C LEU A 174 -26.01 2.37 1.91
N PRO A 175 -26.75 3.20 2.69
CA PRO A 175 -26.61 4.66 2.62
C PRO A 175 -25.20 5.19 2.85
N THR A 176 -24.40 4.53 3.69
CA THR A 176 -23.00 4.90 3.97
C THR A 176 -22.07 4.61 2.80
N PHE A 177 -22.41 3.63 1.96
CA PHE A 177 -21.63 3.21 0.80
C PHE A 177 -22.13 3.84 -0.51
N LYS A 178 -23.38 4.32 -0.54
CA LYS A 178 -24.06 4.84 -1.73
C LYS A 178 -23.23 5.86 -2.53
N GLY A 179 -22.60 6.82 -1.85
CA GLY A 179 -21.78 7.86 -2.51
C GLY A 179 -20.58 7.27 -3.26
N ALA A 180 -19.80 6.42 -2.58
CA ALA A 180 -18.70 5.70 -3.20
C ALA A 180 -19.16 4.76 -4.32
N PHE A 181 -20.28 4.07 -4.14
CA PHE A 181 -20.87 3.19 -5.14
C PHE A 181 -21.25 3.95 -6.41
N ASP A 182 -21.97 5.05 -6.29
CA ASP A 182 -22.39 5.88 -7.42
C ASP A 182 -21.15 6.46 -8.15
N ALA A 183 -20.15 6.96 -7.40
CA ALA A 183 -18.90 7.45 -7.98
C ALA A 183 -18.13 6.37 -8.75
N MET A 184 -18.01 5.17 -8.18
CA MET A 184 -17.35 4.03 -8.83
C MET A 184 -18.06 3.63 -10.12
N ARG A 185 -19.40 3.53 -10.09
CA ARG A 185 -20.20 3.20 -11.26
C ARG A 185 -20.01 4.23 -12.37
N ASP A 186 -20.07 5.51 -12.02
CA ASP A 186 -19.98 6.61 -12.99
C ASP A 186 -18.56 6.71 -13.59
N ALA A 187 -17.53 6.31 -12.82
CA ALA A 187 -16.14 6.23 -13.28
C ALA A 187 -15.80 4.95 -14.07
N GLY A 188 -16.72 3.98 -14.18
CA GLY A 188 -16.48 2.72 -14.88
C GLY A 188 -15.59 1.73 -14.10
N VAL A 189 -15.58 1.82 -12.77
CA VAL A 189 -14.92 0.87 -11.88
C VAL A 189 -15.71 -0.44 -11.84
N ILE A 190 -15.00 -1.56 -11.94
CA ILE A 190 -15.56 -2.90 -11.79
C ILE A 190 -15.65 -3.21 -10.29
N LEU A 191 -16.88 -3.29 -9.78
CA LEU A 191 -17.14 -3.67 -8.39
C LEU A 191 -17.33 -5.19 -8.30
N ASP A 192 -16.47 -5.86 -7.54
CA ASP A 192 -16.55 -7.29 -7.27
C ASP A 192 -16.94 -7.51 -5.81
N THR A 193 -18.11 -8.13 -5.59
CA THR A 193 -18.66 -8.36 -4.26
C THR A 193 -18.32 -9.74 -3.70
N GLY A 194 -17.63 -10.60 -4.47
CA GLY A 194 -17.28 -11.97 -4.07
C GLY A 194 -18.48 -12.93 -3.92
N GLN A 195 -19.71 -12.46 -4.12
CA GLN A 195 -20.89 -13.32 -4.27
C GLN A 195 -20.93 -13.82 -5.71
N SER A 196 -20.73 -15.13 -5.91
CA SER A 196 -21.03 -15.78 -7.18
C SER A 196 -22.51 -15.61 -7.49
N MET A 197 -22.85 -15.01 -8.63
CA MET A 197 -24.22 -14.97 -9.18
C MET A 197 -24.63 -16.35 -9.72
N ASP A 198 -24.50 -17.42 -8.92
CA ASP A 198 -24.66 -18.81 -9.36
C ASP A 198 -25.88 -19.54 -8.77
N GLU A 199 -26.88 -18.86 -8.20
CA GLU A 199 -28.10 -19.52 -7.70
C GLU A 199 -29.39 -18.77 -8.03
N GLU A 200 -29.68 -18.53 -9.32
CA GLU A 200 -31.05 -18.12 -9.72
C GLU A 200 -31.45 -18.55 -11.14
N ALA A 201 -31.03 -19.75 -11.55
CA ALA A 201 -31.55 -20.42 -12.73
C ALA A 201 -31.65 -21.93 -12.45
N ASP A 202 -32.66 -22.36 -11.68
CA ASP A 202 -33.20 -23.73 -11.67
C ASP A 202 -34.42 -23.85 -10.71
N ALA A 203 -35.44 -22.99 -10.89
CA ALA A 203 -36.71 -23.14 -10.19
C ALA A 203 -37.92 -22.74 -11.07
N GLU A 204 -37.98 -23.27 -12.29
CA GLU A 204 -39.25 -23.44 -13.03
C GLU A 204 -39.20 -24.76 -13.80
N ASP A 205 -39.82 -25.80 -13.22
CA ASP A 205 -40.60 -26.84 -13.92
C ASP A 205 -41.46 -27.63 -12.91
#